data_AF-A0AAD5CB10-F1
#
_entry.id   AF-A0AAD5CB10-F1
#
_cell.length_a   1.000
_cell.length_b   1.000
_cell.length_c   1.000
_cell.angle_alpha   90.00
_cell.angle_beta   90.00
_cell.angle_gamma   90.00
#
_symmetry.space_group_name_H-M   'P 1'
#
loop_
_entity.id
_entity.type
_entity.pdbx_description
1 polymer ?
#
loop_
_entity_poly.entity_id
_entity_poly.type
_entity_poly.pdbx_seq_one_letter_code
_entity_poly.pdbx_strand_id
1 'polypeptide(L)'
;AESVRWPTVGKYKVDVASFEALALPELQVKEDTDLFVIDEVGKMELFSSLFFPAVLRVLESNKPVLATIPVPKAGRDIPAVARLKNHPGATVFSLTTSNRDAMKDQICSQLASQLV
;
A
#
# COMPACT_ATOMS: atom_id res chain seq x y z
N ALA A 1 7.73 10.03 32.24
CA ALA A 1 6.90 10.30 31.05
C ALA A 1 7.78 10.10 29.83
N GLU A 2 7.66 8.97 29.15
CA GLU A 2 8.43 8.74 27.92
C GLU A 2 7.95 9.74 26.88
N SER A 3 8.86 10.61 26.44
CA SER A 3 8.60 11.51 25.34
C SER A 3 8.31 10.66 24.10
N VAL A 4 7.04 10.57 23.69
CA VAL A 4 6.67 9.89 22.44
C VAL A 4 7.35 10.64 21.30
N ARG A 5 8.48 10.11 20.83
CA ARG A 5 9.27 10.72 19.76
C ARG A 5 8.64 10.29 18.44
N TRP A 6 7.77 11.14 17.90
CA TRP A 6 7.09 10.88 16.64
C TRP A 6 8.11 10.76 15.51
N PRO A 7 8.02 9.75 14.64
CA PRO A 7 8.85 9.67 13.45
C PRO A 7 8.67 10.90 12.56
N THR A 8 9.72 11.28 11.84
CA THR A 8 9.73 12.48 10.99
C THR A 8 10.05 12.18 9.55
N VAL A 9 9.31 12.81 8.63
CA VAL A 9 9.57 12.79 7.18
C VAL A 9 9.60 14.22 6.68
N GLY A 10 10.81 14.73 6.42
CA GLY A 10 10.99 16.14 6.08
C GLY A 10 10.45 17.04 7.21
N LYS A 11 9.50 17.91 6.86
CA LYS A 11 8.83 18.81 7.82
C LYS A 11 7.67 18.18 8.59
N TYR A 12 7.30 16.94 8.28
CA TYR A 12 6.12 16.27 8.85
C TYR A 12 6.51 15.34 9.98
N LYS A 13 5.64 15.25 11.00
CA LYS A 13 5.66 14.20 12.02
C LYS A 13 4.58 13.18 11.68
N VAL A 14 4.86 11.90 11.94
CA VAL A 14 3.93 10.80 11.70
C VAL A 14 3.30 10.39 13.02
N ASP A 15 1.98 10.52 13.10
CA ASP A 15 1.20 9.98 14.21
C ASP A 15 0.85 8.52 13.92
N VAL A 16 1.75 7.62 14.33
CA VAL A 16 1.61 6.19 14.08
C VAL A 16 0.38 5.62 14.79
N ALA A 17 0.07 6.06 16.01
CA ALA A 17 -1.04 5.52 16.78
C ALA A 17 -2.39 5.86 16.13
N SER A 18 -2.57 7.11 15.69
CA SER A 18 -3.77 7.51 14.97
C SER A 18 -3.91 6.79 13.62
N PHE A 19 -2.79 6.59 12.91
CA PHE A 19 -2.79 5.81 11.67
C PHE A 19 -3.18 4.35 11.91
N GLU A 20 -2.58 3.69 12.90
CA GLU A 20 -2.85 2.28 13.22
C GLU A 20 -4.30 2.04 13.62
N ALA A 21 -4.87 2.94 14.43
CA ALA A 21 -6.26 2.87 14.86
C ALA A 21 -7.26 2.94 13.69
N LEU A 22 -6.89 3.59 12.59
CA LEU A 22 -7.72 3.72 11.39
C LEU A 22 -7.43 2.60 10.37
N ALA A 23 -6.16 2.38 10.03
CA ALA A 23 -5.77 1.55 8.89
C ALA A 23 -5.76 0.05 9.19
N LEU A 24 -5.36 -0.37 10.40
CA LEU A 24 -5.23 -1.81 10.72
C LEU A 24 -6.58 -2.56 10.77
N PRO A 25 -7.68 -1.96 11.25
CA PRO A 25 -9.00 -2.59 11.16
C PRO A 25 -9.46 -2.85 9.72
N GLU A 26 -9.13 -1.95 8.79
CA GLU A 26 -9.50 -2.07 7.37
C GLU A 26 -8.68 -3.13 6.61
N LEU A 27 -7.52 -3.53 7.15
CA LEU A 27 -6.70 -4.61 6.61
C LEU A 27 -7.06 -6.01 7.17
N GLN A 28 -8.14 -6.12 7.95
CA GLN A 28 -8.64 -7.43 8.36
C GLN A 28 -9.30 -8.13 7.18
N VAL A 29 -8.82 -9.32 6.85
CA VAL A 29 -9.38 -10.15 5.79
C VAL A 29 -10.74 -10.69 6.24
N LYS A 30 -11.80 -10.22 5.59
CA LYS A 30 -13.17 -10.71 5.79
C LYS A 30 -13.64 -11.44 4.54
N GLU A 31 -14.54 -12.41 4.72
CA GLU A 31 -15.06 -13.21 3.60
C GLU A 31 -15.83 -12.35 2.58
N ASP A 32 -16.51 -11.32 3.05
CA ASP A 32 -17.31 -10.37 2.27
C ASP A 32 -16.50 -9.22 1.64
N THR A 33 -15.17 -9.25 1.74
CA THR A 33 -14.33 -8.24 1.09
C THR A 33 -14.06 -8.62 -0.36
N ASP A 34 -14.48 -7.79 -1.31
CA ASP A 34 -14.26 -8.03 -2.75
C ASP A 34 -12.94 -7.45 -3.27
N LEU A 35 -12.49 -6.33 -2.70
CA LEU A 35 -11.31 -5.60 -3.14
C LEU A 35 -10.67 -4.85 -1.97
N PHE A 36 -9.34 -4.95 -1.85
CA PHE A 36 -8.57 -4.04 -1.00
C PHE A 36 -8.00 -2.89 -1.83
N VAL A 37 -8.17 -1.65 -1.35
CA VAL A 37 -7.57 -0.46 -1.94
C VAL A 37 -6.64 0.18 -0.92
N ILE A 38 -5.35 0.31 -1.26
CA ILE A 38 -4.32 0.84 -0.37
C ILE A 38 -3.55 1.96 -1.07
N ASP A 39 -3.85 3.19 -0.72
CA ASP A 39 -3.16 4.38 -1.21
C ASP A 39 -2.55 5.13 -0.01
N GLU A 40 -1.27 5.02 0.33
CA GLU A 40 -0.09 4.40 -0.32
C GLU A 40 0.51 3.32 0.61
N VAL A 41 1.30 2.37 0.07
CA VAL A 41 2.29 1.63 0.89
C VAL A 41 3.65 2.31 0.79
N GLY A 42 3.83 3.36 1.61
CA GLY A 42 4.93 4.29 1.51
C GLY A 42 5.77 4.42 2.78
N LYS A 43 6.72 5.36 2.76
CA LYS A 43 7.65 5.59 3.87
C LYS A 43 6.93 5.95 5.19
N MET A 44 5.82 6.67 5.11
CA MET A 44 5.12 7.18 6.29
C MET A 44 4.34 6.07 6.99
N GLU A 45 3.66 5.23 6.21
CA GLU A 45 2.84 4.12 6.68
C GLU A 45 3.73 3.01 7.26
N LEU A 46 4.92 2.82 6.68
CA LEU A 46 5.91 1.86 7.13
C LEU A 46 6.61 2.22 8.45
N PHE A 47 6.28 3.36 9.09
CA PHE A 47 6.65 3.57 10.50
C PHE A 47 5.81 2.74 11.47
N SER A 48 4.61 2.29 11.06
CA SER A 48 3.88 1.26 11.79
C SER A 48 4.55 -0.09 11.55
N SER A 49 5.01 -0.73 12.63
CA SER A 49 5.55 -2.09 12.56
C SER A 49 4.47 -3.15 12.28
N LEU A 50 3.20 -2.79 12.46
CA LEU A 50 2.04 -3.66 12.27
C LEU A 50 1.45 -3.57 10.87
N PHE A 51 1.61 -2.44 10.18
CA PHE A 51 1.01 -2.18 8.89
C PHE A 51 1.50 -3.13 7.79
N PHE A 52 2.82 -3.23 7.58
CA PHE A 52 3.34 -4.08 6.50
C PHE A 52 3.01 -5.57 6.68
N PRO A 53 3.10 -6.16 7.89
CA PRO A 53 2.57 -7.50 8.14
C PRO A 53 1.08 -7.66 7.83
N ALA A 54 0.26 -6.64 8.11
CA ALA A 54 -1.16 -6.67 7.74
C ALA A 54 -1.38 -6.66 6.22
N VAL A 55 -0.63 -5.82 5.48
CA VAL A 55 -0.65 -5.81 4.01
C VAL A 55 -0.25 -7.18 3.43
N LEU A 56 0.77 -7.84 4.01
CA LEU A 56 1.17 -9.18 3.55
C LEU A 56 0.08 -10.23 3.75
N ARG A 57 -0.63 -10.20 4.89
CA ARG A 57 -1.77 -11.10 5.13
C ARG A 57 -2.91 -10.87 4.13
N VAL A 58 -3.14 -9.61 3.73
CA VAL A 58 -4.11 -9.29 2.68
C VAL A 58 -3.68 -9.90 1.34
N LEU A 59 -2.40 -9.81 0.96
CA LEU A 59 -1.90 -10.43 -0.28
C LEU A 59 -2.01 -11.97 -0.27
N GLU A 60 -1.92 -12.59 0.92
CA GLU A 60 -2.08 -14.04 1.11
C GLU A 60 -3.54 -14.50 1.07
N SER A 61 -4.52 -13.58 1.12
CA SER A 61 -5.95 -13.90 1.23
C SER A 61 -6.64 -14.28 -0.09
N ASN A 62 -5.91 -14.30 -1.20
CA ASN A 62 -6.45 -14.46 -2.57
C ASN A 62 -7.51 -13.41 -2.97
N LYS A 63 -7.73 -12.36 -2.17
CA LYS A 63 -8.58 -11.24 -2.54
C LYS A 63 -7.82 -10.27 -3.46
N PRO A 64 -8.47 -9.68 -4.48
CA PRO A 64 -7.86 -8.63 -5.30
C PRO A 64 -7.35 -7.45 -4.45
N VAL A 65 -6.20 -6.90 -4.85
CA VAL A 65 -5.58 -5.75 -4.19
C VAL A 65 -5.17 -4.72 -5.23
N LEU A 66 -5.65 -3.48 -5.07
CA LEU A 66 -5.14 -2.31 -5.74
C LEU A 66 -4.32 -1.49 -4.74
N ALA A 67 -3.02 -1.32 -5.00
CA ALA A 67 -2.16 -0.54 -4.12
C ALA A 67 -1.27 0.42 -4.90
N THR A 68 -0.96 1.57 -4.30
CA THR A 68 0.07 2.49 -4.81
C THR A 68 1.36 2.33 -3.99
N ILE A 69 2.49 2.46 -4.68
CA ILE A 69 3.82 2.41 -4.07
C ILE A 69 4.66 3.57 -4.58
N PRO A 70 5.58 4.11 -3.75
CA PRO A 70 6.42 5.21 -4.18
C PRO A 70 7.44 4.73 -5.21
N VAL A 71 7.77 5.61 -6.16
CA VAL A 71 8.93 5.40 -7.03
C VAL A 71 10.23 5.47 -6.22
N PRO A 72 11.24 4.62 -6.51
CA PRO A 72 12.53 4.65 -5.82
C PRO A 72 13.16 6.04 -5.87
N LYS A 73 13.58 6.55 -4.71
CA LYS A 73 14.34 7.80 -4.62
C LYS A 73 15.83 7.49 -4.68
N ALA A 74 16.52 8.11 -5.65
CA ALA A 74 17.96 7.93 -5.86
C ALA A 74 18.40 6.46 -5.99
N GLY A 75 17.59 5.63 -6.66
CA GLY A 75 17.90 4.22 -6.93
C GLY A 75 17.79 3.28 -5.72
N ARG A 76 17.33 3.76 -4.56
CA ARG A 76 17.10 2.92 -3.37
C ARG A 76 15.61 2.70 -3.16
N ASP A 77 15.20 1.45 -3.35
CA ASP A 77 13.86 1.00 -2.95
C ASP A 77 13.79 0.84 -1.43
N ILE A 78 12.61 1.12 -0.87
CA ILE A 78 12.30 0.72 0.50
C ILE A 78 12.08 -0.81 0.47
N PRO A 79 12.73 -1.62 1.34
CA PRO A 79 12.67 -3.09 1.24
C PRO A 79 11.24 -3.66 1.19
N ALA A 80 10.31 -3.10 1.98
CA ALA A 80 8.90 -3.47 1.97
C ALA A 80 8.22 -3.18 0.61
N VAL A 81 8.51 -2.02 0.02
CA VAL A 81 8.01 -1.64 -1.31
C VAL A 81 8.59 -2.54 -2.40
N ALA A 82 9.88 -2.86 -2.34
CA ALA A 82 10.50 -3.81 -3.27
C ALA A 82 9.85 -5.20 -3.19
N ARG A 83 9.52 -5.66 -1.98
CA ARG A 83 8.82 -6.94 -1.77
C ARG A 83 7.43 -6.94 -2.40
N LEU A 84 6.67 -5.85 -2.30
CA LEU A 84 5.38 -5.69 -2.99
C LEU A 84 5.55 -5.71 -4.51
N LYS A 85 6.48 -4.89 -5.02
CA LYS A 85 6.77 -4.76 -6.46
C LYS A 85 7.17 -6.09 -7.11
N ASN A 86 7.92 -6.92 -6.39
CA ASN A 86 8.44 -8.19 -6.88
C ASN A 86 7.55 -9.39 -6.53
N HIS A 87 6.34 -9.17 -5.99
CA HIS A 87 5.43 -10.26 -5.69
C HIS A 87 5.03 -10.98 -6.99
N PRO A 88 5.06 -12.32 -7.05
CA PRO A 88 4.86 -13.06 -8.30
C PRO A 88 3.48 -12.86 -8.92
N GLY A 89 2.46 -12.53 -8.11
CA GLY A 89 1.11 -12.19 -8.58
C GLY A 89 0.87 -10.71 -8.88
N ALA A 90 1.87 -9.84 -8.70
CA ALA A 90 1.68 -8.40 -8.88
C ALA A 90 1.79 -8.00 -10.36
N THR A 91 0.85 -7.16 -10.81
CA THR A 91 1.00 -6.38 -12.04
C THR A 91 1.34 -4.95 -11.65
N VAL A 92 2.49 -4.44 -12.09
CA VAL A 92 2.98 -3.11 -11.70
C VAL A 92 2.86 -2.14 -12.87
N PHE A 93 2.17 -1.02 -12.64
CA PHE A 93 2.02 0.07 -13.60
C PHE A 93 2.82 1.29 -13.16
N SER A 94 3.78 1.72 -14.00
CA SER A 94 4.49 2.97 -13.80
C SER A 94 3.71 4.13 -14.42
N LEU A 95 3.18 5.01 -13.58
CA LEU A 95 2.39 6.16 -14.03
C LEU A 95 3.27 7.35 -14.39
N THR A 96 2.94 7.98 -15.50
CA THR A 96 3.44 9.28 -15.96
C THR A 96 2.25 10.21 -16.20
N THR A 97 2.51 11.51 -16.31
CA THR A 97 1.46 12.47 -16.67
C THR A 97 0.80 12.16 -18.01
N SER A 98 1.54 11.60 -18.96
CA SER A 98 1.05 11.27 -20.30
C SER A 98 0.26 9.97 -20.39
N ASN A 99 0.48 9.01 -19.48
CA ASN A 99 -0.19 7.71 -19.53
C ASN A 99 -1.31 7.53 -18.50
N ARG A 100 -1.45 8.46 -17.53
CA ARG A 100 -2.36 8.34 -16.39
C ARG A 100 -3.79 7.93 -16.77
N ASP A 101 -4.37 8.62 -17.74
CA ASP A 101 -5.80 8.42 -18.08
C ASP A 101 -6.02 7.07 -18.79
N ALA A 102 -5.09 6.68 -19.67
CA ALA A 102 -5.11 5.37 -20.32
C ALA A 102 -4.86 4.22 -19.32
N MET A 103 -3.92 4.40 -18.38
CA MET A 103 -3.63 3.41 -17.34
C MET A 103 -4.81 3.23 -16.38
N LYS A 104 -5.53 4.30 -16.06
CA LYS A 104 -6.77 4.22 -15.26
C LYS A 104 -7.78 3.29 -15.95
N ASP A 105 -8.04 3.47 -17.25
CA ASP A 105 -8.99 2.61 -17.97
C ASP A 105 -8.52 1.14 -18.01
N GLN A 106 -7.22 0.91 -18.21
CA GLN A 106 -6.63 -0.44 -18.20
C GLN A 106 -6.74 -1.12 -16.82
N ILE A 107 -6.40 -0.40 -15.74
CA ILE A 107 -6.48 -0.90 -14.37
C ILE A 107 -7.93 -1.23 -14.01
N CYS A 108 -8.87 -0.32 -14.30
CA CYS A 108 -10.29 -0.57 -14.04
C CYS A 108 -10.81 -1.80 -14.79
N SER A 109 -10.43 -1.96 -16.07
CA SER A 109 -10.83 -3.12 -16.86
C SER A 109 -10.26 -4.44 -16.32
N GLN A 110 -9.00 -4.41 -15.85
CA GLN A 110 -8.35 -5.58 -15.24
C GLN A 110 -8.95 -5.94 -13.87
N LEU A 111 -9.31 -4.95 -13.05
CA LEU A 111 -9.96 -5.21 -11.77
C LEU A 111 -11.38 -5.74 -11.97
N ALA A 112 -12.14 -5.18 -12.90
CA ALA A 112 -13.51 -5.62 -13.18
C ALA A 112 -13.59 -7.09 -13.63
N SER A 113 -12.54 -7.64 -14.25
CA SER A 113 -12.50 -9.06 -14.62
C SER A 113 -12.10 -9.99 -13.47
N GLN A 114 -11.58 -9.45 -12.37
CA GLN A 114 -11.17 -10.20 -11.18
C GLN A 114 -12.22 -10.17 -10.06
N LEU A 115 -13.14 -9.19 -10.11
CA LEU A 115 -14.27 -9.10 -9.21
C LEU A 115 -15.39 -9.98 -9.79
N VAL A 116 -15.88 -10.93 -8.99
CA VAL A 116 -16.98 -11.86 -9.34
C VAL A 116 -18.28 -11.33 -8.76
#